data_AF-A0A7L4FRC2-F1
#
_entry.id   AF-A0A7L4FRC2-F1
#
_cell.length_a   1.000
_cell.length_b   1.000
_cell.length_c   1.000
_cell.angle_alpha   90.00
_cell.angle_beta   90.00
_cell.angle_gamma   90.00
#
_symmetry.space_group_name_H-M   'P 1'
#
loop_
_entity.id
_entity.type
_entity.pdbx_description
1 polymer ?
#
loop_
_entity_poly.entity_id
_entity_poly.type
_entity_poly.pdbx_seq_one_letter_code
_entity_poly.pdbx_strand_id
1 'polypeptide(L)'
;TPPQVFRDYGFHPLVQRWIIGQCLCVDDRTVSSYGIRRDGDTAYLYLLSASAAQLTEQRYEEDQARVMLSATSSPADGPGERRKYNTLPSVSPKKGRGSEASRRWDIGDISQHLDTLQLGDLSSAPPAPSLPSPVPAGWSCPQCTFINKPTRPGCEMCSADRPGDYVVPGGHQPDESELWRMRQEQEGIRQYQQVPGSPCPLCGDRPGGGGLGG
;
A
#
# COMPACT_ATOMS: atom_id res chain seq x y z
N THR A 1 -3.05 5.91 16.54
CA THR A 1 -1.86 6.58 15.99
C THR A 1 -0.65 5.68 16.15
N PRO A 2 0.40 5.82 15.33
CA PRO A 2 1.58 4.95 15.41
C PRO A 2 2.24 4.88 16.79
N PRO A 3 2.39 6.00 17.55
CA PRO A 3 2.92 5.96 18.91
C PRO A 3 2.04 5.18 19.89
N GLN A 4 0.71 5.25 19.74
CA GLN A 4 -0.22 4.50 20.59
C GLN A 4 -0.07 3.00 20.36
N VAL A 5 0.01 2.56 19.10
CA VAL A 5 0.15 1.15 18.76
C VAL A 5 1.49 0.61 19.23
N PHE A 6 2.55 1.41 19.17
CA PHE A 6 3.84 1.01 19.73
C PHE A 6 3.77 0.80 21.24
N ARG A 7 3.13 1.72 21.97
CA ARG A 7 2.98 1.61 23.42
C ARG A 7 2.13 0.40 23.84
N ASP A 8 1.04 0.14 23.14
CA ASP A 8 0.04 -0.85 23.58
C ASP A 8 0.38 -2.27 23.10
N TYR A 9 1.04 -2.40 21.94
CA TYR A 9 1.28 -3.69 21.28
C TYR A 9 2.76 -3.98 20.98
N GLY A 10 3.67 -3.02 21.20
CA GLY A 10 5.11 -3.21 20.96
C GLY A 10 5.55 -3.12 19.50
N PHE A 11 4.65 -2.82 18.56
CA PHE A 11 5.04 -2.65 17.16
C PHE A 11 5.71 -1.30 16.94
N HIS A 12 7.01 -1.29 16.68
CA HIS A 12 7.77 -0.06 16.48
C HIS A 12 7.23 0.75 15.28
N PRO A 13 7.18 2.10 15.34
CA PRO A 13 6.63 2.90 14.23
C PRO A 13 7.27 2.61 12.86
N LEU A 14 8.57 2.29 12.81
CA LEU A 14 9.27 1.95 11.57
C LEU A 14 8.72 0.68 10.87
N VAL A 15 8.17 -0.27 11.63
CA VAL A 15 7.58 -1.49 11.04
C VAL A 15 6.11 -1.31 10.67
N GLN A 16 5.48 -0.20 11.06
CA GLN A 16 4.06 0.02 10.86
C GLN A 16 3.77 0.64 9.49
N ARG A 17 2.91 -0.02 8.71
CA ARG A 17 2.39 0.53 7.45
C ARG A 17 0.88 0.59 7.46
N TRP A 18 0.33 1.80 7.52
CA TRP A 18 -1.11 2.02 7.64
C TRP A 18 -1.78 2.07 6.28
N ILE A 19 -2.88 1.34 6.13
CA ILE A 19 -3.72 1.31 4.93
C ILE A 19 -5.12 1.79 5.34
N ILE A 20 -5.54 2.92 4.80
CA ILE A 20 -6.85 3.54 5.08
C ILE A 20 -7.45 3.94 3.72
N GLY A 21 -8.70 3.55 3.47
CA GLY A 21 -9.36 3.84 2.20
C GLY A 21 -8.60 3.31 0.98
N GLN A 22 -8.02 2.10 1.09
CA GLN A 22 -7.16 1.46 0.08
C GLN A 22 -5.84 2.21 -0.25
N CYS A 23 -5.49 3.23 0.54
CA CYS A 23 -4.27 4.01 0.35
C CYS A 23 -3.28 3.77 1.48
N LEU A 24 -1.98 3.68 1.14
CA LEU A 24 -0.90 3.72 2.11
C LEU A 24 -0.80 5.14 2.70
N CYS A 25 -0.86 5.24 4.02
CA CYS A 25 -0.84 6.51 4.71
C CYS A 25 0.58 7.07 4.83
N VAL A 26 0.68 8.39 4.74
CA VAL A 26 1.87 9.17 5.03
C VAL A 26 1.57 10.16 6.16
N ASP A 27 2.60 10.53 6.93
CA ASP A 27 2.43 11.26 8.18
C ASP A 27 1.89 12.71 8.00
N ASP A 28 2.04 13.29 6.81
CA ASP A 28 1.71 14.70 6.53
C ASP A 28 0.23 14.96 6.21
N ARG A 29 -0.62 13.94 6.30
CA ARG A 29 -2.05 14.04 5.97
C ARG A 29 -2.92 13.70 7.17
N THR A 30 -4.07 14.35 7.26
CA THR A 30 -5.06 14.06 8.31
C THR A 30 -5.76 12.74 8.03
N VAL A 31 -6.14 12.03 9.09
CA VAL A 31 -6.84 10.74 8.99
C VAL A 31 -8.19 10.87 8.27
N SER A 32 -8.84 12.03 8.35
CA SER A 32 -10.05 12.36 7.59
C SER A 32 -9.85 12.42 6.08
N SER A 33 -8.65 12.83 5.62
CA SER A 33 -8.33 12.85 4.19
C SER A 33 -8.25 11.45 3.58
N TYR A 34 -8.01 10.43 4.41
CA TYR A 34 -8.03 9.02 4.02
C TYR A 34 -9.40 8.35 4.15
N GLY A 35 -10.42 9.11 4.58
CA GLY A 35 -11.80 8.60 4.65
C GLY A 35 -12.27 8.17 6.03
N ILE A 36 -11.48 8.37 7.10
CA ILE A 36 -11.98 8.18 8.48
C ILE A 36 -12.76 9.43 8.91
N ARG A 37 -14.08 9.30 8.97
CA ARG A 37 -15.04 10.38 9.22
C ARG A 37 -15.92 10.10 10.43
N ARG A 38 -16.09 8.84 10.81
CA ARG A 38 -16.95 8.41 11.92
C ARG A 38 -16.43 7.13 12.56
N ASP A 39 -16.95 6.87 13.75
CA ASP A 39 -16.76 5.61 14.43
C ASP A 39 -17.26 4.45 13.56
N GLY A 40 -16.45 3.38 13.50
CA GLY A 40 -16.70 2.23 12.64
C GLY A 40 -15.96 2.28 11.31
N ASP A 41 -15.35 3.41 10.93
CA ASP A 41 -14.45 3.45 9.77
C ASP A 41 -13.17 2.67 10.06
N THR A 42 -12.75 1.83 9.11
CA THR A 42 -11.68 0.84 9.32
C THR A 42 -10.34 1.36 8.82
N ALA A 43 -9.29 1.07 9.59
CA ALA A 43 -7.90 1.18 9.19
C ALA A 43 -7.22 -0.19 9.32
N TYR A 44 -6.36 -0.53 8.38
CA TYR A 44 -5.56 -1.75 8.41
C TYR A 44 -4.11 -1.41 8.70
N LEU A 45 -3.44 -2.28 9.45
CA LEU A 45 -2.01 -2.18 9.74
C LEU A 45 -1.30 -3.38 9.11
N TYR A 46 -0.40 -3.09 8.19
CA TYR A 46 0.54 -4.06 7.63
C TYR A 46 1.89 -3.92 8.35
N LEU A 47 2.46 -5.04 8.79
CA LEU A 47 3.71 -5.07 9.55
C LEU A 47 4.86 -5.54 8.66
N LEU A 48 5.94 -4.77 8.67
CA LEU A 48 7.21 -5.17 8.09
C LEU A 48 8.02 -6.02 9.08
N SER A 49 8.93 -6.83 8.55
CA SER A 49 9.99 -7.39 9.38
C SER A 49 10.94 -6.29 9.86
N ALA A 50 11.61 -6.52 10.98
CA ALA A 50 12.61 -5.58 11.51
C ALA A 50 13.71 -5.27 10.46
N SER A 51 14.15 -6.29 9.73
CA SER A 51 15.15 -6.15 8.65
C SER A 51 14.64 -5.25 7.51
N ALA A 52 13.42 -5.47 7.02
CA ALA A 52 12.84 -4.65 5.95
C ALA A 52 12.63 -3.18 6.36
N ALA A 53 12.41 -2.93 7.65
CA ALA A 53 12.27 -1.59 8.23
C ALA A 53 13.60 -0.97 8.67
N GLN A 54 14.73 -1.66 8.50
CA GLN A 54 16.05 -1.25 9.00
C GLN A 54 16.04 -0.93 10.50
N LEU A 55 15.22 -1.64 11.27
CA LEU A 55 15.12 -1.48 12.72
C LEU A 55 16.14 -2.38 13.41
N THR A 56 17.10 -1.78 14.09
CA THR A 56 18.05 -2.50 14.94
C THR A 56 17.46 -2.75 16.33
N GLU A 57 17.94 -3.81 16.98
CA GLU A 57 17.53 -4.17 18.35
C GLU A 57 17.86 -3.04 19.34
N GLN A 58 19.07 -2.50 19.29
CA GLN A 58 19.47 -1.37 20.13
C GLN A 58 18.51 -0.19 19.98
N ARG A 59 18.14 0.17 18.74
CA ARG A 59 17.23 1.29 18.50
C ARG A 59 15.84 1.04 19.08
N TYR A 60 15.35 -0.18 18.94
CA TYR A 60 14.09 -0.59 19.52
C TYR A 60 14.11 -0.48 21.06
N GLU A 61 15.15 -0.99 21.70
CA GLU A 61 15.30 -0.93 23.17
C GLU A 61 15.36 0.51 23.69
N GLU A 62 16.14 1.37 23.03
CA GLU A 62 16.24 2.79 23.38
C GLU A 62 14.88 3.48 23.28
N ASP A 63 14.16 3.33 22.15
CA ASP A 63 12.86 3.96 21.96
C ASP A 63 11.78 3.35 22.89
N GLN A 64 11.86 2.06 23.21
CA GLN A 64 11.00 1.40 24.19
C GLN A 64 11.25 1.93 25.61
N ALA A 65 12.51 2.08 26.01
CA ALA A 65 12.90 2.66 27.30
C ALA A 65 12.42 4.10 27.42
N ARG A 66 12.53 4.91 26.35
CA ARG A 66 12.01 6.29 26.32
C ARG A 66 10.50 6.33 26.54
N VAL A 67 9.73 5.44 25.91
CA VAL A 67 8.29 5.37 26.12
C VAL A 67 7.95 4.96 27.55
N MET A 68 8.65 3.97 28.12
CA MET A 68 8.45 3.55 29.51
C MET A 68 8.75 4.68 30.53
N LEU A 69 9.83 5.43 30.33
CA LEU A 69 10.20 6.58 31.18
C LEU A 69 9.19 7.73 31.08
N SER A 70 8.59 7.95 29.91
CA SER A 70 7.55 8.97 29.73
C SER A 70 6.23 8.61 30.42
N ALA A 71 5.95 7.32 30.61
CA ALA A 71 4.73 6.86 31.27
C ALA A 71 4.77 7.02 32.80
N THR A 72 5.95 7.03 33.41
CA THR A 72 6.13 7.14 34.87
C THR A 72 6.21 8.57 35.38
N SER A 73 6.24 9.57 34.49
CA SER A 73 6.41 10.99 34.81
C SER A 73 5.11 11.81 34.79
N SER A 74 3.94 11.18 34.63
CA SER A 74 2.65 11.88 34.78
C SER A 74 2.29 12.07 36.27
N PRO A 75 2.08 13.31 36.76
CA PRO A 75 1.59 13.54 38.11
C PRO A 75 0.15 13.04 38.23
N ALA A 76 -0.14 12.40 39.36
CA ALA A 76 -1.50 12.02 39.74
C ALA A 76 -2.36 13.27 39.95
N ASP A 77 -3.48 13.37 39.24
CA ASP A 77 -4.62 14.19 39.65
C ASP A 77 -5.93 13.52 39.22
N GLY A 78 -6.78 13.22 40.22
CA GLY A 78 -8.24 13.09 40.08
C GLY A 78 -8.84 11.73 39.70
N PRO A 79 -9.87 11.22 40.44
CA PRO A 79 -10.55 9.97 40.14
C PRO A 79 -11.77 10.15 39.23
N GLY A 80 -11.96 9.23 38.27
CA GLY A 80 -13.11 9.17 37.35
C GLY A 80 -12.68 9.60 35.95
N GLU A 81 -12.60 8.75 34.94
CA GLU A 81 -13.65 7.88 34.44
C GLU A 81 -13.00 6.72 33.67
N ARG A 82 -13.32 5.48 34.05
CA ARG A 82 -12.93 4.29 33.28
C ARG A 82 -13.59 4.36 31.91
N ARG A 83 -12.86 4.87 30.92
CA ARG A 83 -13.28 4.82 29.52
C ARG A 83 -13.13 3.39 29.00
N LYS A 84 -14.23 2.64 29.15
CA LYS A 84 -14.45 1.30 28.60
C LYS A 84 -14.65 1.41 27.10
N TYR A 85 -13.64 1.11 26.29
CA TYR A 85 -13.81 0.81 24.86
C TYR A 85 -12.67 -0.05 24.31
N ASN A 86 -12.27 -1.07 25.07
CA ASN A 86 -11.49 -2.17 24.51
C ASN A 86 -12.36 -3.42 24.54
N THR A 87 -12.98 -3.73 23.41
CA THR A 87 -13.78 -4.96 23.21
C THR A 87 -12.88 -6.12 22.78
N LEU A 88 -11.76 -6.31 23.46
CA LEU A 88 -10.88 -7.46 23.27
C LEU A 88 -10.62 -8.12 24.64
N PRO A 89 -10.65 -9.46 24.74
CA PRO A 89 -10.64 -10.14 26.03
C PRO A 89 -9.32 -9.91 26.77
N SER A 90 -9.42 -9.28 27.94
CA SER A 90 -8.32 -9.16 28.91
C SER A 90 -8.16 -10.49 29.64
N VAL A 91 -7.13 -11.25 29.28
CA VAL A 91 -6.71 -12.43 30.06
C VAL A 91 -5.69 -11.99 31.11
N SER A 92 -6.15 -11.81 32.34
CA SER A 92 -5.28 -11.69 33.52
C SER A 92 -4.87 -13.10 34.01
N PRO A 93 -3.62 -13.30 34.47
CA PRO A 93 -3.11 -14.62 34.81
C PRO A 93 -3.66 -15.07 36.18
N LYS A 94 -4.52 -16.09 36.20
CA LYS A 94 -4.84 -16.83 37.43
C LYS A 94 -4.07 -18.15 37.46
N LYS A 95 -3.23 -18.27 38.48
CA LYS A 95 -2.55 -19.48 38.93
C LYS A 95 -3.60 -20.54 39.29
N GLY A 96 -3.68 -21.61 38.50
CA GLY A 96 -4.59 -22.73 38.71
C GLY A 96 -4.02 -24.00 38.08
N ARG A 97 -3.76 -24.98 38.92
CA ARG A 97 -3.22 -26.31 38.60
C ARG A 97 -4.29 -27.14 37.89
N GLY A 98 -3.99 -27.70 36.72
CA GLY A 98 -4.86 -28.67 36.02
C GLY A 98 -4.40 -28.95 34.60
N SER A 99 -4.13 -30.22 34.31
CA SER A 99 -3.59 -30.77 33.05
C SER A 99 -4.69 -31.03 32.04
N GLU A 100 -4.59 -30.50 30.82
CA GLU A 100 -4.89 -31.25 29.59
C GLU A 100 -4.28 -30.56 28.35
N ALA A 101 -3.70 -31.38 27.48
CA ALA A 101 -2.82 -30.98 26.39
C ALA A 101 -3.58 -30.33 25.23
N SER A 102 -3.66 -29.00 25.22
CA SER A 102 -3.94 -28.22 24.01
C SER A 102 -2.61 -27.90 23.33
N ARG A 103 -2.39 -28.47 22.15
CA ARG A 103 -1.13 -28.49 21.38
C ARG A 103 -0.57 -27.08 21.22
N ARG A 104 0.41 -26.77 22.07
CA ARG A 104 1.34 -25.67 21.91
C ARG A 104 2.26 -26.07 20.76
N TRP A 105 2.10 -25.43 19.61
CA TRP A 105 3.08 -25.57 18.53
C TRP A 105 4.40 -25.00 19.05
N ASP A 106 5.39 -25.86 19.21
CA ASP A 106 6.73 -25.42 19.61
C ASP A 106 7.40 -24.75 18.40
N ILE A 107 8.32 -23.83 18.65
CA ILE A 107 9.01 -23.04 17.61
C ILE A 107 9.74 -23.98 16.62
N GLY A 108 10.19 -25.14 17.10
CA GLY A 108 10.79 -26.20 16.27
C GLY A 108 9.81 -26.90 15.32
N ASP A 109 8.53 -27.01 15.68
CA ASP A 109 7.50 -27.64 14.85
C ASP A 109 7.15 -26.77 13.64
N ILE A 110 7.26 -25.44 13.79
CA ILE A 110 7.08 -24.48 12.68
C ILE A 110 8.23 -24.63 11.68
N SER A 111 9.46 -24.81 12.15
CA SER A 111 10.64 -25.01 11.28
C SER A 111 10.50 -26.27 10.43
N GLN A 112 10.09 -27.40 11.03
CA GLN A 112 9.85 -28.64 10.27
C GLN A 112 8.69 -28.53 9.30
N HIS A 113 7.65 -27.76 9.62
CA HIS A 113 6.53 -27.53 8.72
C HIS A 113 6.92 -26.69 7.49
N LEU A 114 7.80 -25.70 7.67
CA LEU A 114 8.34 -24.89 6.57
C LEU A 114 9.31 -25.68 5.67
N ASP A 115 10.09 -26.60 6.23
CA ASP A 115 10.93 -27.54 5.46
C ASP A 115 10.10 -28.52 4.63
N THR A 116 8.97 -28.99 5.18
CA THR A 116 8.05 -29.90 4.48
C THR A 116 7.36 -29.22 3.29
N LEU A 117 7.22 -27.89 3.31
CA LEU A 117 6.68 -27.08 2.20
C LEU A 117 7.74 -26.73 1.13
N GLN A 118 8.98 -27.22 1.25
CA GLN A 118 10.08 -26.94 0.30
C GLN A 118 10.32 -25.44 0.05
N LEU A 119 10.01 -24.57 1.03
CA LEU A 119 10.29 -23.13 0.97
C LEU A 119 11.74 -22.79 1.37
N GLY A 120 12.55 -23.80 1.70
CA GLY A 120 13.93 -23.68 2.18
C GLY A 120 14.99 -23.36 1.11
N ASP A 121 14.65 -23.28 -0.18
CA ASP A 121 15.65 -23.08 -1.25
C ASP A 121 15.66 -21.68 -1.89
N LEU A 122 15.20 -20.65 -1.16
CA LEU A 122 15.44 -19.25 -1.55
C LEU A 122 16.70 -18.67 -0.89
N SER A 123 17.47 -19.49 -0.16
CA SER A 123 18.77 -19.13 0.41
C SER A 123 19.94 -19.32 -0.57
N SER A 124 19.68 -19.21 -1.88
CA SER A 124 20.73 -18.80 -2.81
C SER A 124 20.49 -17.33 -3.12
N ALA A 125 21.37 -16.47 -2.60
CA ALA A 125 21.42 -15.09 -3.01
C ALA A 125 21.52 -15.07 -4.54
N PRO A 126 20.57 -14.47 -5.28
CA PRO A 126 20.80 -14.26 -6.70
C PRO A 126 22.06 -13.38 -6.80
N PRO A 127 22.99 -13.65 -7.74
CA PRO A 127 24.04 -12.69 -8.02
C PRO A 127 23.35 -11.36 -8.29
N ALA A 128 23.82 -10.30 -7.64
CA ALA A 128 23.31 -8.95 -7.84
C ALA A 128 23.08 -8.75 -9.34
N PRO A 129 21.85 -8.43 -9.79
CA PRO A 129 21.67 -8.07 -11.18
C PRO A 129 22.52 -6.82 -11.37
N SER A 130 23.61 -6.99 -12.11
CA SER A 130 24.35 -5.90 -12.72
C SER A 130 23.32 -4.91 -13.27
N LEU A 131 23.36 -3.69 -12.73
CA LEU A 131 22.56 -2.52 -13.11
C LEU A 131 22.08 -2.60 -14.56
N PRO A 132 20.77 -2.73 -14.82
CA PRO A 132 20.24 -2.45 -16.14
C PRO A 132 19.54 -1.10 -16.11
N SER A 133 20.15 -0.14 -16.80
CA SER A 133 19.55 1.04 -17.43
C SER A 133 18.80 2.08 -16.55
N PRO A 134 18.89 3.37 -16.91
CA PRO A 134 18.04 4.40 -16.32
C PRO A 134 16.62 4.22 -16.85
N VAL A 135 15.83 3.33 -16.23
CA VAL A 135 14.40 3.25 -16.52
C VAL A 135 13.80 4.59 -16.07
N PRO A 136 13.17 5.38 -16.96
CA PRO A 136 12.60 6.65 -16.56
C PRO A 136 11.55 6.42 -15.48
N ALA A 137 11.73 7.06 -14.32
CA ALA A 137 10.72 7.05 -13.26
C ALA A 137 9.38 7.51 -13.88
N GLY A 138 8.35 6.70 -13.70
CA GLY A 138 7.01 6.96 -14.18
C GLY A 138 6.38 8.23 -13.59
N TRP A 139 5.07 8.42 -13.79
CA TRP A 139 4.36 9.54 -13.18
C TRP A 139 3.72 9.13 -11.85
N SER A 140 3.96 9.91 -10.80
CA SER A 140 3.33 9.70 -9.49
C SER A 140 1.90 10.20 -9.52
N CYS A 141 0.96 9.36 -9.07
CA CYS A 141 -0.45 9.74 -9.00
C CYS A 141 -0.68 10.81 -7.93
N PRO A 142 -1.32 11.96 -8.23
CA PRO A 142 -1.58 13.00 -7.23
C PRO A 142 -2.59 12.56 -6.16
N GLN A 143 -3.42 11.55 -6.45
CA GLN A 143 -4.43 11.03 -5.52
C GLN A 143 -3.85 9.98 -4.56
N CYS A 144 -3.18 8.95 -5.09
CA CYS A 144 -2.75 7.78 -4.30
C CYS A 144 -1.24 7.51 -4.33
N THR A 145 -0.44 8.39 -4.93
CA THR A 145 1.05 8.36 -5.01
C THR A 145 1.68 7.16 -5.72
N PHE A 146 0.88 6.26 -6.27
CA PHE A 146 1.39 5.15 -7.06
C PHE A 146 2.16 5.66 -8.29
N ILE A 147 3.34 5.10 -8.56
CA ILE A 147 4.18 5.46 -9.72
C ILE A 147 3.71 4.62 -10.91
N ASN A 148 2.99 5.27 -11.82
CA ASN A 148 2.44 4.66 -13.01
C ASN A 148 3.44 4.68 -14.16
N LYS A 149 3.34 3.73 -15.07
CA LYS A 149 4.20 3.69 -16.24
C LYS A 149 4.04 4.97 -17.10
N PRO A 150 5.13 5.45 -17.74
CA PRO A 150 5.12 6.70 -18.50
C PRO A 150 4.07 6.83 -19.59
N THR A 151 3.44 5.74 -20.07
CA THR A 151 2.40 5.78 -21.14
C THR A 151 0.96 5.50 -20.67
N ARG A 152 0.72 5.28 -19.37
CA ARG A 152 -0.64 5.12 -18.80
C ARG A 152 -1.45 6.43 -18.64
N PRO A 153 -2.59 6.60 -19.31
CA PRO A 153 -3.39 7.83 -19.21
C PRO A 153 -4.06 8.03 -17.84
N GLY A 154 -4.34 6.94 -17.12
CA GLY A 154 -4.90 6.96 -15.77
C GLY A 154 -4.16 6.03 -14.82
N CYS A 155 -4.36 6.25 -13.53
CA CYS A 155 -3.67 5.53 -12.48
C CYS A 155 -4.16 4.08 -12.39
N GLU A 156 -3.23 3.13 -12.26
CA GLU A 156 -3.58 1.71 -12.12
C GLU A 156 -4.32 1.39 -10.81
N MET A 157 -4.04 2.14 -9.75
CA MET A 157 -4.60 1.85 -8.42
C MET A 157 -5.95 2.52 -8.18
N CYS A 158 -6.12 3.77 -8.63
CA CYS A 158 -7.30 4.58 -8.29
C CYS A 158 -7.99 5.21 -9.51
N SER A 159 -7.52 4.92 -10.73
CA SER A 159 -8.06 5.44 -11.99
C SER A 159 -7.99 6.96 -12.16
N ALA A 160 -7.40 7.71 -11.23
CA ALA A 160 -7.19 9.14 -11.36
C ALA A 160 -6.34 9.47 -12.58
N ASP A 161 -6.65 10.58 -13.25
CA ASP A 161 -5.97 11.00 -14.47
C ASP A 161 -4.49 11.30 -14.23
N ARG A 162 -3.70 11.08 -15.27
CA ARG A 162 -2.33 11.55 -15.33
C ARG A 162 -2.28 13.09 -15.24
N PRO A 163 -1.32 13.66 -14.51
CA PRO A 163 -1.07 15.10 -14.53
C PRO A 163 -0.88 15.64 -15.96
N GLY A 164 -1.59 16.71 -16.31
CA GLY A 164 -1.57 17.27 -17.66
C GLY A 164 -0.22 17.86 -18.09
N ASP A 165 0.65 18.17 -17.13
CA ASP A 165 2.02 18.68 -17.33
C ASP A 165 3.08 17.57 -17.46
N TYR A 166 2.72 16.30 -17.19
CA TYR A 166 3.66 15.19 -17.34
C TYR A 166 3.88 14.83 -18.80
N VAL A 167 5.13 14.92 -19.25
CA VAL A 167 5.56 14.53 -20.59
C VAL A 167 6.19 13.14 -20.55
N VAL A 168 5.78 12.26 -21.46
CA VAL A 168 6.38 10.94 -21.61
C VAL A 168 7.83 11.10 -22.10
N PRO A 169 8.84 10.59 -21.38
CA PRO A 169 10.22 10.67 -21.82
C PRO A 169 10.43 9.96 -23.16
N GLY A 170 11.08 10.61 -24.13
CA GLY A 170 11.29 10.07 -25.48
C GLY A 170 12.18 8.82 -25.56
N GLY A 171 12.90 8.49 -24.48
CA GLY A 171 13.69 7.26 -24.35
C GLY A 171 12.96 6.12 -23.62
N HIS A 172 11.67 6.26 -23.30
CA HIS A 172 10.91 5.21 -22.63
C HIS A 172 10.77 3.99 -23.54
N GLN A 173 11.25 2.83 -23.10
CA GLN A 173 11.00 1.56 -23.75
C GLN A 173 9.83 0.86 -23.04
N PRO A 174 8.69 0.65 -23.71
CA PRO A 174 7.58 -0.07 -23.11
C PRO A 174 7.95 -1.53 -22.82
N ASP A 175 7.58 -2.01 -21.65
CA ASP A 175 7.72 -3.44 -21.32
C ASP A 175 6.70 -4.32 -22.06
N GLU A 176 6.86 -5.64 -21.98
CA GLU A 176 6.01 -6.61 -22.68
C GLU A 176 4.51 -6.43 -22.39
N SER A 177 4.16 -6.11 -21.15
CA SER A 177 2.77 -5.87 -20.75
C SER A 177 2.23 -4.56 -21.34
N GLU A 178 3.04 -3.50 -21.41
CA GLU A 178 2.66 -2.27 -22.10
C GLU A 178 2.49 -2.47 -23.61
N LEU A 179 3.40 -3.22 -24.24
CA LEU A 179 3.34 -3.52 -25.67
C LEU A 179 2.07 -4.30 -26.01
N TRP A 180 1.70 -5.28 -25.19
CA TRP A 180 0.47 -6.04 -25.40
C TRP A 180 -0.76 -5.14 -25.33
N ARG A 181 -0.83 -4.24 -24.33
CA ARG A 181 -1.91 -3.25 -24.20
C ARG A 181 -2.00 -2.35 -25.44
N MET A 182 -0.88 -1.78 -25.88
CA MET A 182 -0.84 -0.90 -27.06
C MET A 182 -1.28 -1.64 -28.33
N ARG A 183 -0.90 -2.91 -28.48
CA ARG A 183 -1.31 -3.75 -29.62
C ARG A 183 -2.81 -4.00 -29.63
N GLN A 184 -3.40 -4.31 -28.47
CA GLN A 184 -4.84 -4.52 -28.35
C GLN A 184 -5.63 -3.25 -28.70
N GLU A 185 -5.17 -2.09 -28.23
CA GLU A 185 -5.79 -0.79 -28.55
C GLU A 185 -5.73 -0.50 -30.06
N GLN A 186 -4.58 -0.73 -30.70
CA GLN A 186 -4.43 -0.57 -32.15
C GLN A 186 -5.37 -1.50 -32.93
N GLU A 187 -5.47 -2.77 -32.54
CA GLU A 187 -6.38 -3.71 -33.20
C GLU A 187 -7.84 -3.28 -33.01
N GLY A 188 -8.23 -2.84 -31.81
CA GLY A 188 -9.57 -2.33 -31.54
C GLY A 188 -9.93 -1.11 -32.40
N ILE A 189 -9.00 -0.16 -32.53
CA ILE A 189 -9.16 1.01 -33.43
C ILE A 189 -9.32 0.55 -34.88
N ARG A 190 -8.48 -0.39 -35.33
CA ARG A 190 -8.52 -0.92 -36.70
C ARG A 190 -9.83 -1.65 -36.99
N GLN A 191 -10.38 -2.36 -36.01
CA GLN A 191 -11.68 -3.03 -36.12
C GLN A 191 -12.82 -2.01 -36.23
N TYR A 192 -12.81 -0.96 -35.39
CA TYR A 192 -13.82 0.10 -35.45
C TYR A 192 -13.84 0.80 -36.82
N GLN A 193 -12.66 1.12 -37.38
CA GLN A 193 -12.56 1.80 -38.68
C GLN A 193 -13.07 0.95 -39.86
N GLN A 194 -13.07 -0.37 -39.74
CA GLN A 194 -13.53 -1.27 -40.79
C GLN A 194 -15.06 -1.46 -40.81
N VAL A 195 -15.78 -0.97 -39.78
CA VAL A 195 -17.25 -1.02 -39.78
C VAL A 195 -17.79 0.06 -40.74
N PRO A 196 -18.57 -0.32 -41.77
CA PRO A 196 -19.13 0.64 -42.73
C PRO A 196 -20.04 1.66 -42.02
N GLY A 197 -19.80 2.95 -42.25
CA GLY A 197 -20.56 4.05 -41.63
C GLY A 197 -19.98 4.60 -40.32
N SER A 198 -18.79 4.16 -39.91
CA SER A 198 -18.10 4.72 -38.74
C SER A 198 -17.64 6.16 -39.01
N PRO A 199 -18.01 7.14 -38.17
CA PRO A 199 -17.55 8.52 -38.35
C PRO A 199 -16.03 8.58 -38.22
N CYS A 200 -15.38 9.21 -39.19
CA CYS A 200 -13.94 9.42 -39.18
C CYS A 200 -13.57 10.37 -38.03
N PRO A 201 -12.75 9.96 -37.05
CA PRO A 201 -12.46 10.77 -35.85
C PRO A 201 -11.64 12.05 -36.13
N LEU A 202 -11.17 12.22 -37.38
CA LEU A 202 -10.40 13.37 -37.84
C LEU A 202 -11.20 14.32 -38.76
N CYS A 203 -12.38 13.90 -39.26
CA CYS A 203 -13.26 14.83 -39.97
C CYS A 203 -14.30 15.34 -38.97
N GLY A 204 -14.13 16.59 -38.52
CA GLY A 204 -15.22 17.31 -37.89
C GLY A 204 -16.33 17.50 -38.92
N ASP A 205 -17.33 16.63 -38.91
CA ASP A 205 -18.56 16.83 -39.67
C ASP A 205 -19.20 18.14 -39.17
N ARG A 206 -19.06 19.19 -39.97
CA ARG A 206 -19.85 20.40 -39.83
C ARG A 206 -21.15 20.14 -40.60
N PRO A 207 -22.32 20.07 -39.93
CA PRO A 207 -23.56 19.79 -40.63
C PRO A 207 -23.88 20.97 -41.57
N GLY A 208 -24.39 20.62 -42.75
CA GLY A 208 -24.48 21.48 -43.92
C GLY A 208 -25.18 22.83 -43.70
N GLY A 209 -24.59 23.86 -44.31
CA GLY A 209 -25.29 25.08 -44.66
C GLY A 209 -25.79 24.98 -46.09
N GLY A 210 -26.99 24.43 -46.28
CA GLY A 210 -27.78 24.71 -47.46
C GLY A 210 -28.19 26.18 -47.43
N GLY A 211 -27.75 26.96 -48.40
CA GLY A 211 -28.06 28.37 -48.54
C GLY A 211 -28.21 28.72 -50.03
N LEU A 212 -29.46 28.91 -50.43
CA LEU A 212 -29.95 29.32 -51.75
C LEU A 212 -29.37 30.67 -52.18
N GLY A 213 -29.21 30.86 -53.50
CA GLY A 213 -29.32 32.18 -54.14
C GLY A 213 -28.25 32.51 -55.18
N GLY A 214 -28.68 32.69 -56.43
CA GLY A 214 -27.91 33.28 -57.53
C GLY A 214 -28.25 32.68 -58.87
#